data_AF-A0A096M1W9-F1
#
_entry.id   AF-A0A096M1W9-F1
#
_cell.length_a   1.000
_cell.length_b   1.000
_cell.length_c   1.000
_cell.angle_alpha   90.00
_cell.angle_beta   90.00
_cell.angle_gamma   90.00
#
_symmetry.space_group_name_H-M   'P 1'
#
loop_
_entity.id
_entity.type
_entity.pdbx_description
1 polymer ?
#
loop_
_entity_poly.entity_id
_entity_poly.type
_entity_poly.pdbx_seq_one_letter_code
_entity_poly.pdbx_strand_id
1 'polypeptide(L)'
;MGTVQYFMAVLLSAQLVLNSPMRLKRNADGRKCIECPAGEFLDTCTKCKPCPYGSYTERPNQENSCHPCFRDCLPSYHLKEAQNCTSTTPLKCECEPGFKCTGREPKGNCNQCE
;
A
#
# COMPACT_ATOMS: atom_id res chain seq x y z
N MET A 1 8.06 -36.86 26.58
CA MET A 1 8.00 -36.89 25.10
C MET A 1 7.06 -35.80 24.56
N GLY A 2 7.22 -34.54 25.00
CA GLY A 2 6.29 -33.44 24.64
C GLY A 2 6.97 -32.16 24.15
N THR A 3 8.28 -32.02 24.35
CA THR A 3 9.06 -30.86 23.91
C THR A 3 9.51 -31.00 22.45
N VAL A 4 9.91 -32.21 22.04
CA VAL A 4 10.39 -32.51 20.67
C VAL A 4 9.31 -32.24 19.60
N GLN A 5 8.05 -32.53 19.93
CA GLN A 5 6.92 -32.38 18.99
C GLN A 5 6.58 -30.90 18.74
N TYR A 6 6.79 -30.03 19.74
CA TYR A 6 6.58 -28.59 19.62
C TYR A 6 7.63 -27.92 18.72
N PHE A 7 8.91 -28.30 18.86
CA PHE A 7 9.98 -27.75 18.02
C PHE A 7 9.80 -28.12 16.54
N MET A 8 9.35 -29.34 16.23
CA MET A 8 9.08 -29.75 14.86
C MET A 8 7.91 -28.98 14.23
N ALA A 9 6.84 -28.71 14.99
CA ALA A 9 5.69 -27.95 14.51
C ALA A 9 6.03 -26.49 14.17
N VAL A 10 6.94 -25.85 14.93
CA VAL A 10 7.41 -24.48 14.67
C VAL A 10 8.30 -24.44 13.41
N LEU A 11 9.15 -25.44 13.20
CA LEU A 11 9.99 -25.51 12.01
C LEU A 11 9.17 -25.79 10.74
N LEU A 12 8.16 -26.65 10.81
CA LEU A 12 7.26 -26.96 9.69
C LEU A 12 6.41 -25.75 9.25
N SER A 13 5.95 -24.95 10.20
CA SER A 13 5.18 -23.72 9.89
C SER A 13 6.06 -22.63 9.25
N ALA A 14 7.33 -22.50 9.65
CA ALA A 14 8.28 -21.59 8.99
C ALA A 14 8.61 -22.01 7.54
N GLN A 15 8.69 -23.32 7.26
CA GLN A 15 8.99 -23.84 5.91
C GLN A 15 7.85 -23.62 4.91
N LEU A 16 6.60 -23.57 5.38
CA LEU A 16 5.43 -23.29 4.51
C LEU A 16 5.42 -21.85 3.97
N VAL A 17 6.02 -20.89 4.67
CA VAL A 17 6.10 -19.49 4.23
C VAL A 17 7.13 -19.31 3.10
N LEU A 18 8.24 -20.07 3.12
CA LEU A 18 9.29 -19.98 2.10
C LEU A 18 8.96 -20.71 0.79
N ASN A 19 8.10 -21.74 0.81
CA ASN A 19 7.82 -22.58 -0.35
C ASN A 19 6.55 -22.20 -1.14
N SER A 20 6.03 -21.00 -0.93
CA SER A 20 4.88 -20.51 -1.72
C SER A 20 5.35 -20.17 -3.15
N PRO A 21 4.80 -20.82 -4.20
CA PRO A 21 5.19 -20.52 -5.57
C PRO A 21 4.82 -19.07 -5.91
N MET A 22 5.82 -18.28 -6.31
CA MET A 22 5.62 -16.91 -6.79
C MET A 22 4.59 -16.90 -7.91
N ARG A 23 3.45 -16.26 -7.68
CA ARG A 23 2.38 -16.12 -8.67
C ARG A 23 2.80 -15.10 -9.71
N LEU A 24 3.16 -15.58 -10.90
CA LEU A 24 3.47 -14.72 -12.04
C LEU A 24 2.19 -14.22 -12.71
N LYS A 25 2.07 -12.91 -12.88
CA LYS A 25 0.99 -12.21 -13.57
C LYS A 25 1.56 -11.39 -14.73
N ARG A 26 0.78 -11.26 -15.81
CA ARG A 26 1.18 -10.47 -16.98
C ARG A 26 1.03 -8.97 -16.65
N ASN A 27 2.14 -8.23 -16.71
CA ASN A 27 2.17 -6.79 -16.52
C ASN A 27 1.70 -6.03 -17.78
N ALA A 28 1.68 -4.69 -17.72
CA ALA A 28 1.27 -3.84 -18.84
C ALA A 28 2.13 -4.02 -20.12
N ASP A 29 3.40 -4.39 -19.98
CA ASP A 29 4.32 -4.66 -21.10
C ASP A 29 4.21 -6.09 -21.66
N GLY A 30 3.25 -6.90 -21.18
CA GLY A 30 3.06 -8.28 -21.61
C GLY A 30 4.01 -9.29 -20.97
N ARG A 31 4.93 -8.86 -20.09
CA ARG A 31 5.88 -9.71 -19.37
C ARG A 31 5.21 -10.38 -18.17
N LYS A 32 5.56 -11.63 -17.89
CA LYS A 32 5.11 -12.35 -16.69
C LYS A 32 6.04 -12.02 -15.54
N CYS A 33 5.58 -11.18 -14.62
CA CYS A 33 6.30 -10.77 -13.43
C CYS A 33 5.56 -11.20 -12.17
N ILE A 34 6.22 -11.16 -11.02
CA ILE A 34 5.55 -11.37 -9.75
C ILE A 34 4.55 -10.23 -9.47
N GLU A 35 3.60 -10.47 -8.58
CA GLU A 35 2.75 -9.45 -7.99
C GLU A 35 3.28 -9.12 -6.59
N CYS A 36 3.52 -7.84 -6.33
CA CYS A 36 3.97 -7.33 -5.04
C CYS A 36 2.78 -7.12 -4.11
N PRO A 37 2.92 -7.38 -2.80
CA PRO A 37 1.87 -7.08 -1.84
C PRO A 37 1.62 -5.56 -1.74
N ALA A 38 0.49 -5.18 -1.12
CA ALA A 38 0.26 -3.80 -0.72
C ALA A 38 1.42 -3.29 0.16
N GLY A 39 1.83 -2.04 -0.03
CA GLY A 39 3.00 -1.46 0.64
C GLY A 39 4.34 -1.72 -0.04
N GLU A 40 4.33 -2.45 -1.16
CA GLU A 40 5.50 -2.68 -1.99
C GLU A 40 5.22 -2.34 -3.45
N PHE A 41 6.29 -2.12 -4.21
CA PHE A 41 6.28 -1.93 -5.65
C PHE A 41 7.30 -2.85 -6.34
N LEU A 42 7.10 -3.08 -7.63
CA LEU A 42 7.93 -3.94 -8.47
C LEU A 42 9.24 -3.23 -8.86
N ASP A 43 10.34 -3.61 -8.22
CA ASP A 43 11.68 -3.11 -8.53
C ASP A 43 12.26 -3.81 -9.77
N THR A 44 12.13 -5.14 -9.78
CA THR A 44 12.41 -5.96 -10.96
C THR A 44 11.32 -7.02 -11.10
N CYS A 45 11.22 -7.67 -12.27
CA CYS A 45 10.15 -8.63 -12.59
C CYS A 45 10.03 -9.80 -11.58
N THR A 46 11.02 -10.00 -10.71
CA THR A 46 11.07 -11.04 -9.68
C THR A 46 11.35 -10.48 -8.27
N LYS A 47 11.31 -9.16 -8.08
CA LYS A 47 11.66 -8.52 -6.80
C LYS A 47 10.77 -7.33 -6.50
N CYS A 48 10.26 -7.31 -5.28
CA CYS A 48 9.52 -6.19 -4.71
C CYS A 48 10.41 -5.37 -3.76
N LYS A 49 10.08 -4.09 -3.62
CA LYS A 49 10.69 -3.18 -2.65
C LYS A 49 9.60 -2.46 -1.85
N PRO A 50 9.85 -2.14 -0.57
CA PRO A 50 8.91 -1.38 0.23
C PRO A 50 8.71 0.02 -0.34
N CYS A 51 7.50 0.55 -0.21
CA CYS A 51 7.22 1.94 -0.53
C CYS A 51 8.07 2.87 0.34
N PRO A 52 8.72 3.89 -0.24
CA PRO A 52 9.41 4.91 0.55
C PRO A 52 8.41 5.71 1.41
N TYR A 53 8.93 6.34 2.46
CA TYR A 53 8.13 7.19 3.34
C TYR A 53 7.37 8.26 2.54
N GLY A 54 6.08 8.43 2.86
CA GLY A 54 5.21 9.33 2.12
C GLY A 54 4.71 8.79 0.79
N SER A 55 4.72 7.47 0.59
CA SER A 55 4.09 6.80 -0.56
C SER A 55 3.45 5.46 -0.19
N TYR A 56 2.53 4.98 -1.03
CA TYR A 56 1.72 3.81 -0.72
C TYR A 56 1.31 2.99 -1.96
N THR A 57 0.89 1.74 -1.72
CA THR A 57 0.08 0.93 -2.65
C THR A 57 -0.98 0.20 -1.84
N GLU A 58 -2.27 0.34 -2.19
CA GLU A 58 -3.38 -0.19 -1.37
C GLU A 58 -3.66 -1.68 -1.57
N ARG A 59 -3.18 -2.24 -2.69
CA ARG A 59 -3.53 -3.59 -3.14
C ARG A 59 -2.31 -4.30 -3.72
N PRO A 60 -2.37 -5.64 -3.86
CA PRO A 60 -1.38 -6.36 -4.66
C PRO A 60 -1.26 -5.76 -6.06
N ASN A 61 -0.03 -5.54 -6.51
CA ASN A 61 0.25 -4.73 -7.69
C ASN A 61 1.50 -5.19 -8.46
N GLN A 62 1.67 -4.67 -9.67
CA GLN A 62 2.89 -4.82 -10.49
C GLN A 62 3.43 -3.45 -10.89
N GLU A 63 3.19 -2.43 -10.06
CA GLU A 63 3.56 -1.05 -10.34
C GLU A 63 5.05 -0.85 -10.13
N ASN A 64 5.70 -0.06 -10.97
CA ASN A 64 7.14 0.18 -10.88
C ASN A 64 7.49 1.28 -9.86
N SER A 65 6.49 1.85 -9.18
CA SER A 65 6.63 2.90 -8.17
C SER A 65 5.37 2.96 -7.31
N CYS A 66 5.51 3.40 -6.06
CA CYS A 66 4.35 3.67 -5.19
C CYS A 66 3.69 5.02 -5.50
N HIS A 67 2.43 5.15 -5.08
CA HIS A 67 1.64 6.38 -5.17
C HIS A 67 2.08 7.38 -4.10
N PRO A 68 2.38 8.66 -4.42
CA PRO A 68 2.66 9.63 -3.38
C PRO A 68 1.43 9.87 -2.50
N CYS A 69 1.65 10.01 -1.19
CA CYS A 69 0.62 10.48 -0.28
C CYS A 69 0.22 11.92 -0.64
N PHE A 70 -1.06 12.23 -0.49
CA PHE A 70 -1.52 13.61 -0.49
C PHE A 70 -0.83 14.39 0.64
N ARG A 71 -0.55 15.68 0.44
CA ARG A 71 0.21 16.52 1.39
C ARG A 71 -0.56 17.74 1.88
N ASP A 72 -1.59 18.16 1.15
CA ASP A 72 -2.25 19.45 1.38
C ASP A 72 -3.49 19.29 2.28
N CYS A 73 -3.37 18.48 3.33
CA CYS A 73 -4.41 18.31 4.35
C CYS A 73 -4.32 19.42 5.40
N LEU A 74 -4.56 20.66 4.97
CA LEU A 74 -4.29 21.84 5.77
C LEU A 74 -5.57 22.50 6.29
N PRO A 75 -5.62 22.94 7.56
CA PRO A 75 -6.73 23.72 8.08
C PRO A 75 -7.00 25.02 7.30
N SER A 76 -6.00 25.57 6.61
CA SER A 76 -6.16 26.74 5.74
C SER A 76 -7.10 26.52 4.55
N TYR A 77 -7.35 25.26 4.18
CA TYR A 77 -8.31 24.87 3.16
C TYR A 77 -9.59 24.24 3.75
N HIS A 78 -9.81 24.42 5.06
CA HIS A 78 -10.89 23.78 5.82
C HIS A 78 -10.88 22.24 5.69
N LEU A 79 -9.67 21.67 5.66
CA LEU A 79 -9.45 20.22 5.60
C LEU A 79 -8.89 19.72 6.95
N LYS A 80 -9.29 18.50 7.32
CA LYS A 80 -8.72 17.73 8.42
C LYS A 80 -8.41 16.30 7.99
N GLU A 81 -7.41 15.70 8.64
CA GLU A 81 -7.04 14.31 8.39
C GLU A 81 -8.12 13.35 8.91
N ALA A 82 -8.66 12.53 8.00
CA ALA A 82 -9.59 11.45 8.31
C ALA A 82 -8.88 10.08 8.38
N GLN A 83 -7.76 9.94 7.67
CA GLN A 83 -6.95 8.72 7.64
C GLN A 83 -5.49 9.08 7.38
N ASN A 84 -4.58 8.54 8.18
CA ASN A 84 -3.13 8.75 8.02
C ASN A 84 -2.57 7.96 6.83
N CYS A 85 -1.53 8.52 6.21
CA CYS A 85 -0.78 7.79 5.19
C CYS A 85 0.15 6.75 5.80
N THR A 86 0.16 5.55 5.23
CA THR A 86 1.12 4.49 5.52
C THR A 86 1.57 3.87 4.19
N SER A 87 2.47 2.88 4.21
CA SER A 87 2.83 2.18 2.96
C SER A 87 1.63 1.49 2.31
N THR A 88 0.60 1.10 3.07
CA THR A 88 -0.57 0.38 2.53
C THR A 88 -1.83 1.24 2.45
N THR A 89 -1.79 2.49 2.92
CA THR A 89 -2.99 3.35 2.98
C THR A 89 -2.71 4.78 2.52
N PRO A 90 -3.58 5.37 1.68
CA PRO A 90 -3.49 6.79 1.35
C PRO A 90 -3.78 7.68 2.56
N LEU A 91 -3.25 8.89 2.55
CA LEU A 91 -3.81 9.98 3.34
C LEU A 91 -5.21 10.28 2.83
N LYS A 92 -6.22 10.36 3.71
CA LYS A 92 -7.53 10.90 3.37
C LYS A 92 -7.83 12.14 4.16
N CYS A 93 -8.34 13.16 3.46
CA CYS A 93 -8.79 14.40 4.05
C CYS A 93 -10.30 14.52 3.93
N GLU A 94 -10.91 15.12 4.95
CA GLU A 94 -12.32 15.50 4.93
C GLU A 94 -12.45 16.99 5.23
N CYS A 95 -13.52 17.60 4.73
CA CYS A 95 -13.83 18.98 5.06
C CYS A 95 -14.18 19.09 6.55
N GLU A 96 -13.79 20.20 7.17
CA GLU A 96 -14.25 20.59 8.49
C GLU A 96 -15.79 20.72 8.51
N PRO A 97 -16.44 20.51 9.67
CA PRO A 97 -17.89 20.64 9.78
C PRO A 97 -18.38 22.01 9.30
N GLY A 98 -19.36 22.02 8.41
CA GLY A 98 -19.92 23.24 7.82
C GLY A 98 -19.38 23.58 6.43
N PHE A 99 -18.28 22.97 6.00
CA PHE A 99 -17.67 23.20 4.68
C PHE A 99 -18.00 22.09 3.70
N LYS A 100 -18.05 22.41 2.41
CA LYS A 100 -18.30 21.48 1.30
C LYS A 100 -17.12 21.46 0.35
N CYS A 101 -16.81 20.27 -0.14
CA CYS A 101 -15.73 20.10 -1.10
C CYS A 101 -16.07 20.76 -2.44
N THR A 102 -15.27 21.73 -2.87
CA THR A 102 -15.41 22.43 -4.16
C THR A 102 -14.33 22.03 -5.16
N GLY A 103 -13.20 21.48 -4.67
CA GLY A 103 -12.10 20.97 -5.50
C GLY A 103 -11.66 19.56 -5.11
N ARG A 104 -11.34 18.72 -6.10
CA ARG A 104 -10.78 17.37 -5.88
C ARG A 104 -9.49 17.17 -6.64
N GLU A 105 -8.53 16.52 -6.00
CA GLU A 105 -7.30 16.05 -6.64
C GLU A 105 -7.55 14.71 -7.39
N PRO A 106 -6.69 14.34 -8.36
CA PRO A 106 -6.91 13.18 -9.22
C PRO A 106 -7.14 11.85 -8.48
N LYS A 107 -6.54 11.66 -7.30
CA LYS A 107 -6.71 10.43 -6.49
C LYS A 107 -7.86 10.52 -5.47
N GLY A 108 -8.66 11.58 -5.55
CA GLY A 108 -9.98 11.64 -4.93
C GLY A 108 -10.05 12.40 -3.61
N ASN A 109 -8.93 12.84 -3.04
CA ASN A 109 -8.98 13.76 -1.90
C ASN A 109 -9.61 15.09 -2.29
N CYS A 110 -10.36 15.67 -1.36
CA CYS A 110 -10.72 17.06 -1.47
C CYS A 110 -9.47 17.92 -1.27
N ASN A 111 -9.26 18.93 -2.12
CA ASN A 111 -8.15 19.87 -1.99
C ASN A 111 -8.61 21.32 -1.68
N GLN A 112 -9.92 21.57 -1.66
CA GLN A 112 -10.50 22.85 -1.29
C GLN A 112 -11.92 22.66 -0.75
N CYS A 113 -12.18 23.19 0.44
CA CYS A 113 -13.49 23.19 1.07
C CYS A 113 -13.96 24.63 1.35
N GLU A 114 -15.22 24.91 1.05
CA GLU A 114 -15.88 26.23 1.21
C GLU A 114 -17.30 26.08 1.81
#